data_AF-A0A1A5YMZ5-F1
#
_entry.id   AF-A0A1A5YMZ5-F1
#
_cell.length_a   1.000
_cell.length_b   1.000
_cell.length_c   1.000
_cell.angle_alpha   90.00
_cell.angle_beta   90.00
_cell.angle_gamma   90.00
#
_symmetry.space_group_name_H-M   'P 1'
#
loop_
_entity.id
_entity.type
_entity.pdbx_description
1 polymer ?
#
loop_
_entity_poly.entity_id
_entity_poly.type
_entity_poly.pdbx_seq_one_letter_code
_entity_poly.pdbx_strand_id
1 'polypeptide(L)'
;MDGGEKTTIPVLLYRYKGPRRNIGFTLSPLYLNEASPPIETEQMLFIYNEDFEYIRPALDRVFPLADPYTGEMMLMLDPCWDNPIPKNVWTGVLAELEEMKADEPELAPFLEAFITWAKKQLDHADGIEVMGNL
;
A
#
# COMPACT_ATOMS: atom_id res chain seq x y z
N MET A 1 -35.75 5.12 5.35
CA MET A 1 -34.52 5.87 5.06
C MET A 1 -33.41 4.85 5.23
N ASP A 2 -32.86 4.39 4.12
CA ASP A 2 -31.84 3.35 4.14
C ASP A 2 -30.54 4.02 4.61
N GLY A 3 -30.14 3.72 5.84
CA GLY A 3 -28.85 4.13 6.38
C GLY A 3 -27.79 3.24 5.77
N GLY A 4 -27.42 3.51 4.52
CA GLY A 4 -26.30 2.83 3.88
C GLY A 4 -25.08 2.98 4.76
N GLU A 5 -24.55 1.86 5.27
CA GLU A 5 -23.27 1.84 5.95
C GLU A 5 -22.26 2.54 5.04
N LYS A 6 -21.68 3.65 5.49
CA LYS A 6 -20.55 4.25 4.78
C LYS A 6 -19.44 3.23 4.83
N THR A 7 -19.12 2.65 3.68
CA THR A 7 -17.98 1.77 3.53
C THR A 7 -16.72 2.56 3.90
N THR A 8 -15.90 1.97 4.77
CA THR A 8 -14.67 2.58 5.26
C THR A 8 -13.49 1.75 4.80
N ILE A 9 -12.38 2.41 4.45
CA ILE A 9 -11.17 1.74 3.99
C ILE A 9 -10.75 0.71 5.06
N PRO A 10 -10.57 -0.57 4.70
CA PRO A 10 -10.05 -1.58 5.62
C PRO A 10 -8.72 -1.14 6.22
N VAL A 11 -8.57 -1.31 7.53
CA VAL A 11 -7.34 -0.93 8.24
C VAL A 11 -6.55 -2.19 8.59
N LEU A 12 -5.28 -2.22 8.20
CA LEU A 12 -4.32 -3.23 8.67
C LEU A 12 -3.53 -2.67 9.85
N LEU A 13 -3.51 -3.44 10.94
CA LEU A 13 -2.91 -3.04 12.22
C LEU A 13 -1.84 -4.05 12.66
N TYR A 14 -0.80 -3.55 13.30
CA TYR A 14 0.19 -4.34 14.01
C TYR A 14 0.35 -3.87 15.46
N ARG A 15 0.97 -2.72 15.69
CA ARG A 15 1.30 -2.16 17.01
C ARG A 15 0.57 -0.86 17.32
N TYR A 16 -0.07 -0.22 16.33
CA TYR A 16 -0.82 1.01 16.57
C TYR A 16 -1.94 0.82 17.60
N LYS A 17 -1.90 1.62 18.67
CA LYS A 17 -2.91 1.66 19.76
C LYS A 17 -3.49 3.07 19.98
N GLY A 18 -3.17 3.99 19.09
CA GLY A 18 -3.56 5.40 19.20
C GLY A 18 -5.01 5.68 18.81
N PRO A 19 -5.46 6.94 18.97
CA PRO A 19 -6.78 7.37 18.50
C PRO A 19 -6.87 7.30 16.98
N ARG A 20 -8.06 7.04 16.40
CA ARG A 20 -8.27 7.05 14.94
C ARG A 20 -8.13 8.46 14.34
N ARG A 21 -6.89 8.92 14.19
CA ARG A 21 -6.52 10.20 13.57
C ARG A 21 -6.30 10.07 12.07
N ASN A 22 -6.27 8.84 11.56
CA ASN A 22 -6.07 8.47 10.15
C ASN A 22 -4.80 9.09 9.56
N ILE A 23 -3.72 9.14 10.34
CA ILE A 23 -2.39 9.56 9.87
C ILE A 23 -1.60 8.32 9.50
N GLY A 24 -1.19 8.21 8.24
CA GLY A 24 -0.54 7.03 7.69
C GLY A 24 -0.61 7.01 6.17
N PHE A 25 -0.79 5.81 5.63
CA PHE A 25 -0.73 5.55 4.20
C PHE A 25 -1.96 4.78 3.75
N THR A 26 -2.56 5.24 2.66
CA THR A 26 -3.57 4.49 1.91
C THR A 26 -2.88 3.84 0.72
N LEU A 27 -3.10 2.54 0.56
CA LEU A 27 -2.70 1.78 -0.61
C LEU A 27 -3.93 1.48 -1.45
N SER A 28 -3.83 1.72 -2.75
CA SER A 28 -4.92 1.51 -3.70
C SER A 28 -4.40 0.80 -4.96
N PRO A 29 -5.22 -0.03 -5.63
CA PRO A 29 -4.85 -0.59 -6.92
C PRO A 29 -4.57 0.53 -7.95
N LEU A 30 -3.42 0.47 -8.60
CA LEU A 30 -3.06 1.42 -9.66
C LEU A 30 -3.60 0.92 -11.00
N TYR A 31 -4.35 1.77 -11.72
CA TYR A 31 -4.75 1.52 -13.09
C TYR A 31 -4.29 2.66 -13.98
N LEU A 32 -3.47 2.35 -14.98
CA LEU A 32 -2.93 3.37 -15.89
C LEU A 32 -3.91 3.76 -17.00
N ASN A 33 -4.99 2.98 -17.15
CA ASN A 33 -6.07 3.26 -18.09
C ASN A 33 -7.16 4.11 -17.42
N GLU A 34 -7.40 5.32 -17.94
CA GLU A 34 -8.45 6.23 -17.47
C GLU A 34 -9.88 5.67 -17.62
N ALA A 35 -10.07 4.64 -18.45
CA ALA A 35 -11.36 3.97 -18.61
C ALA A 35 -11.64 2.90 -17.53
N SER A 36 -10.70 2.67 -16.60
CA SER A 36 -10.89 1.74 -15.49
C SER A 36 -12.01 2.21 -14.57
N PRO A 37 -12.77 1.28 -13.97
CA PRO A 37 -13.81 1.64 -13.01
C PRO A 37 -13.19 2.36 -11.80
N PRO A 38 -13.98 3.18 -11.09
CA PRO A 38 -13.54 3.77 -9.82
C PRO A 38 -13.04 2.69 -8.85
N ILE A 39 -12.03 3.02 -8.06
CA ILE A 39 -11.52 2.14 -7.01
C ILE A 39 -12.51 2.15 -5.85
N GLU A 40 -13.05 0.97 -5.53
CA GLU A 40 -13.95 0.81 -4.40
C GLU A 40 -13.17 0.78 -3.08
N THR A 41 -13.82 1.21 -2.01
CA THR A 41 -13.19 1.39 -0.69
C THR A 41 -12.62 0.08 -0.13
N GLU A 42 -13.24 -1.05 -0.45
CA GLU A 42 -12.84 -2.41 -0.03
C GLU A 42 -11.62 -2.93 -0.78
N GLN A 43 -11.26 -2.30 -1.90
CA GLN A 43 -10.05 -2.62 -2.64
C GLN A 43 -8.84 -1.90 -2.07
N MET A 44 -9.05 -0.83 -1.30
CA MET A 44 -8.00 -0.07 -0.65
C MET A 44 -7.55 -0.73 0.66
N LEU A 45 -6.41 -0.28 1.18
CA LEU A 45 -5.90 -0.66 2.49
C LEU A 45 -5.31 0.56 3.17
N PHE A 46 -5.68 0.82 4.42
CA PHE A 46 -5.06 1.87 5.23
C PHE A 46 -4.13 1.24 6.27
N ILE A 47 -2.94 1.84 6.43
CA ILE A 47 -1.96 1.45 7.44
C ILE A 47 -1.52 2.71 8.16
N TYR A 48 -1.58 2.71 9.50
CA TYR A 48 -1.07 3.81 10.30
C TYR A 48 0.44 3.96 10.11
N ASN A 49 0.94 5.20 10.19
CA ASN A 49 2.37 5.49 9.97
C ASN A 49 3.29 4.56 10.78
N GLU A 50 2.99 4.34 12.06
CA GLU A 50 3.77 3.51 12.96
C GLU A 50 3.81 2.03 12.55
N ASP A 51 2.75 1.52 11.92
CA ASP A 51 2.70 0.15 11.40
C ASP A 51 3.28 0.09 9.97
N PHE A 52 3.23 1.19 9.22
CA PHE A 52 3.82 1.30 7.89
C PHE A 52 5.37 1.26 7.94
N GLU A 53 5.97 1.66 9.06
CA GLU A 53 7.43 1.57 9.27
C GLU A 53 7.99 0.14 9.09
N TYR A 54 7.17 -0.91 9.24
CA TYR A 54 7.59 -2.30 9.03
C TYR A 54 7.62 -2.72 7.56
N ILE A 55 6.93 -2.01 6.66
CA ILE A 55 6.98 -2.27 5.21
C ILE A 55 7.80 -1.24 4.44
N ARG A 56 7.98 -0.05 5.02
CA ARG A 56 8.70 1.07 4.41
C ARG A 56 10.12 0.73 3.95
N PRO A 57 10.96 -0.02 4.68
CA PRO A 57 12.32 -0.33 4.23
C PRO A 57 12.37 -1.06 2.88
N ALA A 58 11.43 -1.98 2.62
CA ALA A 58 11.35 -2.69 1.35
C ALA A 58 10.92 -1.77 0.20
N LEU A 59 10.03 -0.79 0.49
CA LEU A 59 9.63 0.23 -0.47
C LEU A 59 10.74 1.24 -0.77
N ASP A 60 11.44 1.74 0.25
CA ASP A 60 12.49 2.76 0.08
C ASP A 60 13.62 2.24 -0.83
N ARG A 61 13.87 0.92 -0.85
CA ARG A 61 14.90 0.28 -1.69
C ARG A 61 14.60 0.26 -3.19
N VAL A 62 13.34 0.40 -3.58
CA VAL A 62 12.99 0.38 -5.01
C VAL A 62 13.19 1.75 -5.67
N PHE A 63 13.30 2.81 -4.88
CA PHE A 63 13.59 4.15 -5.39
C PHE A 63 15.09 4.31 -5.74
N PRO A 64 15.42 5.10 -6.76
CA PRO A 64 14.53 5.95 -7.55
C PRO A 64 13.73 5.18 -8.62
N LEU A 65 12.50 5.64 -8.91
CA LEU A 65 11.58 5.05 -9.90
C LEU A 65 11.06 6.12 -10.86
N ALA A 66 10.76 5.76 -12.10
CA ALA A 66 9.99 6.61 -12.98
C ALA A 66 8.50 6.50 -12.62
N ASP A 67 7.84 7.64 -12.46
CA ASP A 67 6.38 7.75 -12.35
C ASP A 67 5.75 7.16 -13.63
N PRO A 68 4.84 6.19 -13.53
CA PRO A 68 4.26 5.52 -14.69
C PRO A 68 3.28 6.40 -15.49
N TYR A 69 2.75 7.47 -14.90
CA TYR A 69 1.88 8.44 -15.59
C TYR A 69 2.68 9.52 -16.31
N THR A 70 3.71 10.07 -15.65
CA THR A 70 4.42 11.26 -16.15
C THR A 70 5.80 10.96 -16.74
N GLY A 71 6.40 9.82 -16.36
CA GLY A 71 7.78 9.48 -16.66
C GLY A 71 8.81 10.25 -15.82
N GLU A 72 8.37 11.13 -14.91
CA GLU A 72 9.27 11.88 -14.02
C GLU A 72 9.92 10.95 -12.98
N MET A 73 11.15 11.27 -12.59
CA MET A 73 11.87 10.44 -11.61
C MET A 73 11.43 10.78 -10.18
N MET A 74 10.74 9.84 -9.54
CA MET A 74 10.53 9.81 -8.09
C MET A 74 11.81 9.35 -7.41
N LEU A 75 12.45 10.21 -6.63
CA LEU A 75 13.74 9.91 -5.99
C LEU A 75 13.61 9.12 -4.69
N MET A 76 12.45 9.22 -4.04
CA MET A 76 12.12 8.55 -2.79
C MET A 76 10.59 8.53 -2.62
N LEU A 77 10.11 7.71 -1.69
CA LEU A 77 8.71 7.71 -1.29
C LEU A 77 8.34 9.06 -0.63
N ASP A 78 7.37 9.76 -1.22
CA ASP A 78 6.82 11.01 -0.70
C ASP A 78 5.75 10.70 0.37
N PRO A 79 5.95 11.11 1.64
CA PRO A 79 5.01 10.85 2.71
C PRO A 79 3.73 11.70 2.68
N CYS A 80 3.67 12.73 1.83
CA CYS A 80 2.57 13.70 1.78
C CYS A 80 1.75 13.61 0.48
N TRP A 81 2.19 12.81 -0.49
CA TRP A 81 1.62 12.75 -1.84
C TRP A 81 1.52 11.31 -2.35
N ASP A 82 1.08 11.18 -3.61
CA ASP A 82 0.90 9.92 -4.30
C ASP A 82 2.23 9.35 -4.78
N ASN A 83 2.37 8.04 -4.64
CA ASN A 83 3.53 7.28 -5.09
C ASN A 83 3.04 6.10 -5.95
N PRO A 84 2.80 6.31 -7.25
CA PRO A 84 2.35 5.25 -8.15
C PRO A 84 3.50 4.25 -8.43
N ILE A 85 3.40 3.02 -7.90
CA ILE A 85 4.43 1.99 -8.06
C ILE A 85 3.91 0.86 -8.96
N PRO A 86 4.58 0.55 -10.08
CA PRO A 86 4.10 -0.46 -11.03
C PRO A 86 4.30 -1.90 -10.53
N LYS A 87 3.46 -2.82 -11.03
CA LYS A 87 3.38 -4.22 -10.59
C LYS A 87 4.72 -4.99 -10.65
N ASN A 88 5.54 -4.72 -11.66
CA ASN A 88 6.84 -5.35 -11.80
C ASN A 88 7.79 -4.97 -10.65
N VAL A 89 7.67 -3.77 -10.11
CA VAL A 89 8.46 -3.30 -8.95
C VAL A 89 7.95 -3.95 -7.67
N TRP A 90 6.62 -4.03 -7.49
CA TRP A 90 6.01 -4.69 -6.34
C TRP A 90 6.41 -6.15 -6.19
N THR A 91 6.72 -6.85 -7.28
CA THR A 91 7.20 -8.25 -7.22
C THR A 91 8.47 -8.37 -6.37
N GLY A 92 9.40 -7.41 -6.46
CA GLY A 92 10.61 -7.36 -5.65
C GLY A 92 10.32 -6.99 -4.19
N VAL A 93 9.47 -5.99 -3.96
CA VAL A 93 9.04 -5.58 -2.62
C VAL A 93 8.41 -6.75 -1.87
N LEU A 94 7.48 -7.47 -2.52
CA LEU A 94 6.79 -8.60 -1.90
C LEU A 94 7.75 -9.76 -1.60
N ALA A 95 8.76 -10.02 -2.43
CA ALA A 95 9.76 -11.04 -2.14
C ALA A 95 10.58 -10.69 -0.88
N GLU A 96 11.01 -9.44 -0.72
CA GLU A 96 11.72 -8.99 0.48
C GLU A 96 10.84 -9.10 1.75
N LEU A 97 9.56 -8.75 1.64
CA LEU A 97 8.62 -8.90 2.76
C LEU A 97 8.34 -10.37 3.10
N GLU A 98 8.35 -11.29 2.14
CA GLU A 98 8.24 -12.73 2.38
C GLU A 98 9.45 -13.28 3.15
N GLU A 99 10.66 -12.79 2.84
CA GLU A 99 11.88 -13.12 3.59
C GLU A 99 11.79 -12.58 5.03
N MET A 100 11.44 -11.31 5.20
CA MET A 100 11.24 -10.70 6.52
C MET A 100 10.18 -11.44 7.36
N LYS A 101 9.08 -11.86 6.73
CA LYS A 101 8.03 -12.66 7.37
C LYS A 101 8.57 -13.98 7.94
N ALA A 102 9.53 -14.61 7.26
CA ALA A 102 10.15 -15.85 7.74
C ALA A 102 11.09 -15.62 8.94
N ASP A 103 11.77 -14.46 8.97
CA ASP A 103 12.75 -14.11 10.00
C ASP A 103 12.13 -13.48 11.25
N GLU A 104 10.94 -12.87 11.15
CA GLU A 104 10.27 -12.16 12.24
C GLU A 104 8.89 -12.78 12.61
N PRO A 105 8.84 -13.83 13.44
CA PRO A 105 7.59 -14.53 13.78
C PRO A 105 6.48 -13.65 14.38
N GLU A 106 6.85 -12.59 15.12
CA GLU A 106 5.88 -11.65 15.70
C GLU A 106 5.23 -10.75 14.64
N LEU A 107 5.97 -10.40 13.59
CA LEU A 107 5.54 -9.54 12.50
C LEU A 107 4.84 -10.33 11.40
N ALA A 108 5.07 -11.65 11.36
CA ALA A 108 4.61 -12.53 10.28
C ALA A 108 3.11 -12.43 9.95
N PRO A 109 2.17 -12.37 10.92
CA PRO A 109 0.74 -12.26 10.60
C PRO A 109 0.38 -10.93 9.90
N PHE A 110 1.04 -9.84 10.27
CA PHE A 110 0.84 -8.53 9.64
C PHE A 110 1.35 -8.54 8.20
N LEU A 111 2.56 -9.08 7.97
CA LEU A 111 3.13 -9.20 6.63
C LEU A 111 2.34 -10.17 5.76
N GLU A 112 1.91 -11.31 6.29
CA GLU A 112 1.05 -12.26 5.56
C GLU A 112 -0.22 -11.58 5.05
N ALA A 113 -0.89 -10.80 5.91
CA ALA A 113 -2.11 -10.08 5.55
C ALA A 113 -1.84 -9.00 4.47
N PHE A 114 -0.76 -8.23 4.64
CA PHE A 114 -0.34 -7.23 3.65
C PHE A 114 -0.02 -7.87 2.29
N ILE A 115 0.83 -8.90 2.28
CA ILE A 115 1.27 -9.59 1.08
C ILE A 115 0.08 -10.24 0.36
N THR A 116 -0.83 -10.88 1.11
CA THR A 116 -2.04 -11.48 0.55
C THR A 116 -2.92 -10.43 -0.11
N TRP A 117 -3.14 -9.30 0.56
CA TRP A 117 -3.90 -8.19 -0.02
C TRP A 117 -3.23 -7.65 -1.29
N ALA A 118 -1.91 -7.40 -1.25
CA ALA A 118 -1.16 -6.85 -2.37
C ALA A 118 -1.19 -7.78 -3.58
N LYS A 119 -0.94 -9.09 -3.40
CA LYS A 119 -1.03 -10.09 -4.48
C LYS A 119 -2.42 -10.09 -5.12
N LYS A 120 -3.49 -10.06 -4.31
CA LYS A 120 -4.88 -10.00 -4.81
C LYS A 120 -5.12 -8.77 -5.67
N GLN A 121 -4.63 -7.59 -5.28
CA GLN A 121 -4.79 -6.38 -6.09
C GLN A 121 -3.97 -6.47 -7.38
N LEU A 122 -2.71 -6.90 -7.27
CA LEU A 122 -1.81 -7.02 -8.41
C LEU A 122 -2.27 -8.05 -9.44
N ASP A 123 -3.12 -9.02 -9.10
CA ASP A 123 -3.68 -9.96 -10.09
C ASP A 123 -4.46 -9.25 -11.21
N HIS A 124 -4.99 -8.05 -10.96
CA HIS A 124 -5.84 -7.32 -11.89
C HIS A 124 -5.45 -5.85 -12.09
N ALA A 125 -4.54 -5.30 -11.28
CA ALA A 125 -4.06 -3.93 -11.37
C ALA A 125 -2.68 -3.82 -12.07
N ASP A 126 -2.38 -2.63 -12.59
CA ASP A 126 -1.09 -2.29 -13.21
C ASP A 126 0.01 -2.04 -12.16
N GLY A 127 -0.39 -1.88 -10.89
CA GLY A 127 0.48 -1.65 -9.74
C GLY A 127 -0.32 -1.38 -8.48
N ILE A 128 0.31 -0.75 -7.50
CA ILE A 128 -0.34 -0.20 -6.31
C ILE A 128 0.21 1.21 -6.10
N GLU A 129 -0.68 2.16 -5.87
CA GLU A 129 -0.35 3.52 -5.47
C GLU A 129 -0.31 3.61 -3.95
N VAL A 130 0.71 4.27 -3.42
CA VAL A 130 0.88 4.55 -2.00
C VAL A 130 0.68 6.05 -1.77
N MET A 131 -0.38 6.42 -1.08
CA MET A 131 -0.73 7.80 -0.77
C MET A 131 -0.53 8.07 0.72
N GLY A 132 0.43 8.93 1.04
CA GLY A 132 0.69 9.37 2.41
C GLY A 132 -0.11 10.62 2.78
N ASN A 133 -0.41 10.80 4.07
CA ASN A 133 -1.05 12.01 4.58
C ASN A 133 -0.39 12.58 5.84
N LEU A 134 0.95 12.50 5.89
CA LEU A 134 1.78 12.94 7.01
C LEU A 134 1.99 14.46 7.07
#